data_AF-A0A4Y2WXV5-F1
#
_entry.id   AF-A0A4Y2WXV5-F1
#
_cell.length_a   1.000
_cell.length_b   1.000
_cell.length_c   1.000
_cell.angle_alpha   90.00
_cell.angle_beta   90.00
_cell.angle_gamma   90.00
#
_symmetry.space_group_name_H-M   'P 1'
#
loop_
_entity.id
_entity.type
_entity.pdbx_description
1 polymer ?
#
loop_
_entity_poly.entity_id
_entity_poly.type
_entity_poly.pdbx_seq_one_letter_code
_entity_poly.pdbx_strand_id
1 'polypeptide(L)'
;MLSYLPASGQFPYVKCAHLYLHDTQDFKSTVGAEEYEKFTTQSNFNIQRILKFWSGLSSGTTLEQSLMKKHENFGGLTYSRGVSDSSLARKTQGMIALQHIYDEIENFCGVDLISSDQHLGISDSEIQRDNDNYRKMMDWFNHYIPFP
;
A
#
# COMPACT_ATOMS: atom_id res chain seq x y z
N MET A 1 8.04 6.28 23.72
CA MET A 1 7.12 6.23 22.56
C MET A 1 6.26 4.96 22.57
N LEU A 2 6.84 3.76 22.80
CA LEU A 2 6.05 2.52 22.91
C LEU A 2 4.99 2.52 24.02
N SER A 3 5.19 3.21 25.14
CA SER A 3 4.18 3.32 26.21
C SER A 3 3.01 4.23 25.85
N TYR A 4 3.15 5.08 24.83
CA TYR A 4 2.14 6.06 24.41
C TYR A 4 1.12 5.46 23.45
N LEU A 5 1.54 4.54 22.58
CA LEU A 5 0.68 3.87 21.59
C LEU A 5 -0.47 3.04 22.21
N PRO A 6 -0.26 2.28 23.32
CA PRO A 6 -1.35 1.59 24.02
C PRO A 6 -2.26 2.58 24.74
N ALA A 7 -1.69 3.65 25.31
CA ALA A 7 -2.44 4.69 26.02
C ALA A 7 -3.35 5.51 25.10
N SER A 8 -2.98 5.65 23.81
CA SER A 8 -3.79 6.31 22.78
C SER A 8 -4.76 5.36 22.06
N GLY A 9 -4.83 4.09 22.45
CA GLY A 9 -5.70 3.08 21.84
C GLY A 9 -5.25 2.61 20.46
N GLN A 10 -4.01 2.91 20.04
CA GLN A 10 -3.47 2.51 18.74
C GLN A 10 -2.89 1.08 18.78
N PHE A 11 -3.71 0.12 19.21
CA PHE A 11 -3.28 -1.27 19.41
C PHE A 11 -2.65 -1.95 18.19
N PRO A 12 -3.10 -1.71 16.94
CA PRO A 12 -2.42 -2.25 15.76
C PRO A 12 -0.97 -1.73 15.63
N TYR A 13 -0.76 -0.44 15.87
CA TYR A 13 0.58 0.16 15.85
C TYR A 13 1.44 -0.33 17.01
N VAL A 14 0.87 -0.64 18.18
CA VAL A 14 1.59 -1.29 19.29
C VAL A 14 2.14 -2.64 18.86
N LYS A 15 1.31 -3.47 18.22
CA LYS A 15 1.70 -4.80 17.75
C LYS A 15 2.79 -4.71 16.69
N CYS A 16 2.63 -3.84 15.70
CA CYS A 16 3.66 -3.62 14.68
C CYS A 16 4.97 -3.09 15.27
N ALA A 17 4.91 -2.17 16.24
CA ALA A 17 6.11 -1.65 16.90
C ALA A 17 6.86 -2.72 17.70
N HIS A 18 6.13 -3.66 18.32
CA HIS A 18 6.74 -4.80 19.02
C HIS A 18 7.39 -5.79 18.06
N LEU A 19 6.68 -6.15 16.98
CA LEU A 19 7.23 -7.02 15.92
C LEU A 19 8.50 -6.41 15.31
N TYR A 20 8.43 -5.13 14.93
CA TYR A 20 9.58 -4.42 14.39
C TYR A 20 10.78 -4.43 15.35
N LEU A 21 10.56 -4.22 16.66
CA LEU A 21 11.65 -4.28 17.64
C LEU A 21 12.26 -5.67 17.77
N HIS A 22 11.42 -6.70 17.78
CA HIS A 22 11.86 -8.09 17.84
C HIS A 22 12.71 -8.44 16.61
N ASP A 23 12.18 -8.14 15.42
CA ASP A 23 12.86 -8.38 14.16
C ASP A 23 14.19 -7.61 14.07
N THR A 24 14.22 -6.36 14.58
CA THR A 24 15.45 -5.55 14.60
C THR A 24 16.49 -6.06 15.60
N GLN A 25 16.07 -6.70 16.69
CA GLN A 25 17.01 -7.36 17.63
C GLN A 25 17.63 -8.60 16.99
N ASP A 26 16.82 -9.40 16.32
CA ASP A 26 17.27 -10.61 15.63
C ASP A 26 18.09 -10.29 14.38
N PHE A 27 17.81 -9.15 13.73
CA PHE A 27 18.50 -8.65 12.53
C PHE A 27 20.03 -8.64 12.66
N LYS A 28 20.57 -8.32 13.85
CA LYS A 28 22.02 -8.32 14.10
C LYS A 28 22.64 -9.71 14.00
N SER A 29 21.86 -10.75 14.30
CA SER A 29 22.29 -12.15 14.24
C SER A 29 22.04 -12.79 12.88
N THR A 30 21.04 -12.31 12.14
CA THR A 30 20.63 -12.87 10.85
C THR A 30 21.42 -12.29 9.67
N VAL A 31 21.83 -11.01 9.74
CA VAL A 31 22.47 -10.28 8.65
C VAL A 31 23.98 -10.16 8.85
N GLY A 32 24.73 -10.19 7.75
CA GLY A 32 26.19 -10.05 7.77
C GLY A 32 26.64 -8.72 8.38
N ALA A 33 27.77 -8.72 9.09
CA ALA A 33 28.25 -7.55 9.84
C ALA A 33 28.42 -6.28 8.98
N GLU A 34 28.83 -6.43 7.72
CA GLU A 34 28.99 -5.33 6.77
C GLU A 34 27.64 -4.69 6.39
N GLU A 35 26.61 -5.50 6.19
CA GLU A 35 25.28 -5.04 5.81
C GLU A 35 24.55 -4.41 7.01
N TYR A 36 24.78 -4.93 8.22
CA TYR A 36 24.34 -4.31 9.46
C TYR A 36 24.97 -2.92 9.67
N GLU A 37 26.26 -2.75 9.38
CA GLU A 37 26.95 -1.45 9.47
C GLU A 37 26.39 -0.45 8.45
N LYS A 38 26.16 -0.88 7.21
CA LYS A 38 25.52 -0.07 6.17
C LYS A 38 24.11 0.38 6.58
N PHE A 39 23.35 -0.50 7.24
CA PHE A 39 22.01 -0.19 7.71
C PHE A 39 22.02 0.81 8.87
N THR A 40 22.91 0.63 9.84
CA THR A 40 22.91 1.39 11.11
C THR A 40 23.65 2.73 10.99
N THR A 41 24.82 2.73 10.36
CA THR A 41 25.73 3.89 10.34
C THR A 41 25.53 4.74 9.09
N GLN A 42 25.29 4.11 7.94
CA GLN A 42 25.19 4.80 6.64
C GLN A 42 23.74 5.17 6.26
N SER A 43 22.74 4.70 7.03
CA SER A 43 21.32 5.00 6.81
C SER A 43 20.82 4.66 5.38
N ASN A 44 21.42 3.66 4.72
CA ASN A 44 21.12 3.31 3.33
C ASN A 44 19.66 2.86 3.08
N PHE A 45 18.95 2.49 4.15
CA PHE A 45 17.54 2.10 4.07
C PHE A 45 16.58 3.30 3.98
N ASN A 46 16.94 4.45 4.56
CA ASN A 46 16.04 5.58 4.74
C ASN A 46 16.40 6.74 3.82
N ILE A 47 15.48 7.13 2.94
CA ILE A 47 15.64 8.32 2.09
C ILE A 47 15.17 9.54 2.89
N GLN A 48 16.08 10.51 3.06
CA GLN A 48 15.79 11.75 3.77
C GLN A 48 15.73 12.91 2.76
N ARG A 49 14.57 13.57 2.64
CA ARG A 49 14.42 14.78 1.81
C ARG A 49 15.00 16.03 2.46
N ILE A 50 15.09 16.04 3.79
CA ILE A 50 15.62 17.13 4.61
C ILE A 50 16.39 16.50 5.76
N LEU A 51 17.55 17.06 6.12
CA LEU A 51 18.40 16.63 7.24
C LEU A 51 17.75 16.95 8.59
N LYS A 52 16.60 16.35 8.87
CA LYS A 52 15.93 16.34 10.17
C LYS A 52 16.14 14.97 10.79
N PHE A 53 16.49 14.97 12.08
CA PHE A 53 16.90 13.77 12.81
C PHE A 53 15.79 12.71 12.80
N TRP A 54 16.13 11.51 12.30
CA TRP A 54 15.36 10.26 12.48
C TRP A 54 13.91 10.29 11.96
N SER A 55 13.71 10.86 10.77
CA SER A 55 12.39 10.87 10.11
C SER A 55 12.48 10.57 8.60
N GLY A 56 13.23 9.52 8.22
CA GLY A 56 13.27 9.03 6.85
C GLY A 56 12.17 8.02 6.57
N LEU A 57 11.67 7.98 5.34
CA LEU A 57 10.86 6.87 4.84
C LEU A 57 11.82 5.85 4.23
N SER A 58 11.44 4.56 4.25
CA SER A 58 12.22 3.55 3.54
C SER A 58 12.31 3.91 2.05
N SER A 59 13.35 3.43 1.39
CA SER A 59 13.53 3.63 -0.05
C SER A 59 12.33 3.09 -0.85
N GLY A 60 11.84 1.89 -0.52
CA GLY A 60 10.66 1.28 -1.12
C GLY A 60 9.40 2.14 -0.95
N THR A 61 9.10 2.55 0.29
CA THR A 61 7.92 3.40 0.56
C THR A 61 8.04 4.77 -0.11
N THR A 62 9.26 5.30 -0.26
CA THR A 62 9.47 6.58 -0.98
C THR A 62 9.22 6.43 -2.47
N LEU A 63 9.69 5.34 -3.09
CA LEU A 63 9.44 5.02 -4.49
C LEU A 63 7.94 4.87 -4.74
N GLU A 64 7.27 4.02 -3.95
CA GLU A 64 5.82 3.81 -4.00
C GLU A 64 5.05 5.12 -3.84
N GLN A 65 5.32 5.90 -2.79
CA GLN A 65 4.63 7.18 -2.58
C GLN A 65 4.91 8.18 -3.69
N SER A 66 6.12 8.21 -4.25
CA SER A 66 6.46 9.13 -5.34
C SER A 66 5.72 8.77 -6.63
N LEU A 67 5.55 7.46 -6.88
CA LEU A 67 4.87 6.89 -8.02
C LEU A 67 3.35 7.06 -7.87
N MET A 68 2.81 6.75 -6.69
CA MET A 68 1.41 6.99 -6.34
C MET A 68 1.06 8.47 -6.40
N LYS A 69 1.88 9.39 -5.89
CA LYS A 69 1.60 10.84 -6.02
C LYS A 69 1.55 11.30 -7.47
N LYS A 70 2.45 10.81 -8.33
CA LYS A 70 2.40 11.12 -9.78
C LYS A 70 1.13 10.57 -10.43
N HIS A 71 0.66 9.45 -9.93
CA HIS A 71 -0.53 8.76 -10.43
C HIS A 71 -1.85 9.33 -9.90
N GLU A 72 -1.89 9.78 -8.64
CA GLU A 72 -3.05 10.41 -7.98
C GLU A 72 -3.26 11.86 -8.46
N ASN A 73 -2.17 12.58 -8.75
CA ASN A 73 -2.23 13.93 -9.32
C ASN A 73 -2.73 13.94 -10.77
N PHE A 74 -2.88 12.77 -11.40
CA PHE A 74 -3.50 12.64 -12.72
C PHE A 74 -5.04 12.75 -12.61
N GLY A 75 -5.53 13.97 -12.47
CA GLY A 75 -6.95 14.29 -12.64
C GLY A 75 -7.85 14.06 -11.42
N GLY A 76 -7.32 14.10 -10.19
CA GLY A 76 -8.12 14.19 -8.97
C GLY A 76 -8.79 12.89 -8.53
N LEU A 77 -8.22 11.75 -8.89
CA LEU A 77 -8.88 10.44 -8.79
C LEU A 77 -9.01 9.88 -7.36
N THR A 78 -8.45 10.55 -6.36
CA THR A 78 -8.65 10.27 -4.93
C THR A 78 -9.93 10.90 -4.36
N TYR A 79 -10.54 11.84 -5.07
CA TYR A 79 -11.84 12.41 -4.72
C TYR A 79 -12.84 12.01 -5.80
N SER A 80 -13.90 11.29 -5.43
CA SER A 80 -14.99 10.85 -6.31
C SER A 80 -15.77 11.98 -7.02
N ARG A 81 -15.35 13.24 -6.85
CA ARG A 81 -15.95 14.43 -7.45
C ARG A 81 -15.02 15.00 -8.52
N GLY A 82 -15.39 14.84 -9.79
CA GLY A 82 -14.69 15.49 -10.91
C GLY A 82 -13.69 14.62 -11.68
N VAL A 83 -13.71 13.30 -11.51
CA VAL A 83 -12.92 12.39 -12.34
C VAL A 83 -13.52 12.32 -13.75
N SER A 84 -12.79 12.82 -14.74
CA SER A 84 -13.18 12.65 -16.16
C SER A 84 -12.80 11.27 -16.67
N ASP A 85 -13.58 10.73 -17.62
CA ASP A 85 -13.27 9.43 -18.27
C ASP A 85 -11.88 9.43 -18.92
N SER A 86 -11.42 10.58 -19.42
CA SER A 86 -10.08 10.75 -19.99
C SER A 86 -8.95 10.65 -18.94
N SER A 87 -9.25 11.00 -17.69
CA SER A 87 -8.33 10.85 -16.56
C SER A 87 -8.27 9.38 -16.13
N LEU A 88 -9.43 8.70 -16.12
CA LEU A 88 -9.52 7.27 -15.82
C LEU A 88 -8.81 6.42 -16.87
N ALA A 89 -9.07 6.64 -18.16
CA ALA A 89 -8.44 5.89 -19.26
C ALA A 89 -6.90 6.02 -19.23
N ARG A 90 -6.41 7.22 -19.00
CA ARG A 90 -4.97 7.51 -18.90
C ARG A 90 -4.32 6.90 -17.67
N LYS A 91 -5.07 6.81 -16.56
CA LYS A 91 -4.66 6.06 -15.36
C LYS A 91 -4.53 4.57 -15.67
N THR A 92 -5.56 3.96 -16.26
CA THR A 92 -5.54 2.54 -16.64
C THR A 92 -4.38 2.22 -17.58
N GLN A 93 -4.14 3.07 -18.58
CA GLN A 93 -3.03 2.89 -19.51
C GLN A 93 -1.66 3.11 -18.84
N GLY A 94 -1.55 4.07 -17.92
CA GLY A 94 -0.35 4.31 -17.13
C GLY A 94 -0.01 3.13 -16.20
N MET A 95 -1.01 2.48 -15.61
CA MET A 95 -0.81 1.29 -14.77
C MET A 95 -0.21 0.12 -15.53
N ILE A 96 -0.61 -0.10 -16.78
CA ILE A 96 -0.04 -1.15 -17.63
C ILE A 96 1.46 -0.86 -17.89
N ALA A 97 1.81 0.39 -18.19
CA ALA A 97 3.20 0.77 -18.39
C ALA A 97 4.04 0.66 -17.10
N LEU A 98 3.44 0.93 -15.96
CA LEU A 98 4.07 0.78 -14.64
C LEU A 98 4.30 -0.69 -14.28
N GLN A 99 3.38 -1.59 -14.63
CA GLN A 99 3.54 -3.03 -14.41
C GLN A 99 4.85 -3.53 -15.04
N HIS A 100 5.13 -3.14 -16.29
CA HIS A 100 6.39 -3.51 -16.95
C HIS A 100 7.64 -2.99 -16.22
N ILE A 101 7.56 -1.81 -15.60
CA ILE A 101 8.68 -1.28 -14.81
C ILE A 101 8.86 -2.09 -13.52
N TYR A 102 7.76 -2.50 -12.88
CA TYR A 102 7.82 -3.36 -11.71
C TYR A 102 8.39 -4.73 -12.05
N ASP A 103 7.93 -5.36 -13.14
CA ASP A 103 8.44 -6.66 -13.61
C ASP A 103 9.96 -6.60 -13.87
N GLU A 104 10.46 -5.53 -14.49
CA GLU A 104 11.90 -5.36 -14.73
C GLU A 104 12.70 -5.08 -13.44
N ILE A 105 12.12 -4.38 -12.47
CA ILE A 105 12.73 -4.17 -11.15
C ILE A 105 12.77 -5.48 -10.36
N GLU A 106 11.70 -6.28 -10.41
CA GLU A 106 11.61 -7.61 -9.81
C GLU A 106 12.67 -8.54 -10.39
N ASN A 107 12.78 -8.59 -11.71
CA ASN A 107 13.80 -9.36 -12.42
C ASN A 107 15.21 -8.87 -12.07
N PHE A 108 15.45 -7.55 -12.01
CA PHE A 108 16.74 -6.98 -11.62
C PHE A 108 17.13 -7.34 -10.18
N CYS A 109 16.17 -7.32 -9.25
CA CYS A 109 16.41 -7.66 -7.86
C CYS A 109 16.40 -9.18 -7.60
N GLY A 110 15.97 -10.00 -8.57
CA GLY A 110 15.80 -11.45 -8.41
C GLY A 110 14.70 -11.80 -7.39
N VAL A 111 13.71 -10.92 -7.23
CA VAL A 111 12.61 -11.07 -6.27
C VAL A 111 11.31 -11.07 -7.06
N ASP A 112 10.55 -12.15 -6.98
CA ASP A 112 9.17 -12.18 -7.46
C ASP A 112 8.26 -11.56 -6.40
N LEU A 113 7.75 -10.36 -6.65
CA LEU A 113 6.73 -9.75 -5.80
C LEU A 113 5.34 -10.28 -6.21
N ILE A 114 5.21 -11.61 -6.29
CA ILE A 114 3.91 -12.29 -6.32
C ILE A 114 3.36 -12.20 -4.91
N SER A 115 2.97 -10.98 -4.53
CA SER A 115 2.23 -10.74 -3.32
C SER A 115 0.84 -11.34 -3.54
N SER A 116 0.64 -12.56 -3.02
CA SER A 116 -0.70 -13.09 -2.76
C SER A 116 -1.46 -12.24 -1.72
N ASP A 117 -0.79 -11.33 -1.00
CA ASP A 117 -1.31 -10.70 0.23
C ASP A 117 -1.47 -9.16 0.18
N GLN A 118 -1.15 -8.46 -0.91
CA GLN A 118 -1.36 -7.01 -1.05
C GLN A 118 -2.67 -6.64 -1.73
N HIS A 119 -3.45 -7.62 -2.17
CA HIS A 119 -4.88 -7.43 -2.25
C HIS A 119 -5.51 -8.32 -1.17
N LEU A 120 -5.87 -7.72 -0.03
CA LEU A 120 -7.11 -8.12 0.66
C LEU A 120 -8.28 -7.80 -0.28
N GLY A 121 -8.25 -8.43 -1.45
CA GLY A 121 -9.06 -8.15 -2.60
C GLY A 121 -10.18 -9.14 -2.54
N ILE A 122 -11.30 -8.65 -2.03
CA ILE A 122 -12.58 -9.31 -2.16
C ILE A 122 -12.50 -10.70 -1.51
N SER A 123 -12.64 -10.71 -0.19
CA SER A 123 -12.89 -11.97 0.51
C SER A 123 -14.17 -12.62 -0.03
N ASP A 124 -14.29 -13.95 0.07
CA ASP A 124 -15.54 -14.65 -0.29
C ASP A 124 -16.78 -14.06 0.40
N SER A 125 -16.57 -13.49 1.59
CA SER A 125 -17.61 -12.78 2.35
C SER A 125 -18.07 -11.47 1.69
N GLU A 126 -17.17 -10.76 1.01
CA GLU A 126 -17.47 -9.54 0.27
C GLU A 126 -18.17 -9.85 -1.05
N ILE A 127 -17.73 -10.90 -1.76
CA ILE A 127 -18.42 -11.42 -2.96
C ILE A 127 -19.86 -11.80 -2.60
N GLN A 128 -20.03 -12.54 -1.51
CA GLN A 128 -21.33 -12.99 -1.06
C GLN A 128 -22.23 -11.81 -0.70
N ARG A 129 -21.70 -10.82 0.04
CA ARG A 129 -22.44 -9.62 0.43
C ARG A 129 -22.87 -8.79 -0.77
N ASP A 130 -22.02 -8.64 -1.78
CA ASP A 130 -22.35 -7.88 -2.99
C ASP A 130 -23.41 -8.59 -3.83
N ASN A 131 -23.33 -9.92 -3.95
CA ASN A 131 -24.36 -10.73 -4.59
C ASN A 131 -25.72 -10.63 -3.86
N ASP A 132 -25.71 -10.63 -2.53
CA ASP A 132 -26.93 -10.48 -1.73
C ASP A 132 -27.53 -9.07 -1.85
N ASN A 133 -26.68 -8.03 -1.92
CA ASN A 133 -27.12 -6.66 -2.15
C ASN A 133 -27.70 -6.46 -3.56
N TYR A 134 -27.07 -7.06 -4.58
CA TYR A 134 -27.57 -7.05 -5.94
C TYR A 134 -28.96 -7.70 -6.04
N ARG A 135 -29.16 -8.86 -5.40
CA ARG A 135 -30.48 -9.53 -5.35
C ARG A 135 -31.53 -8.65 -4.69
N LYS A 136 -31.23 -8.06 -3.53
CA LYS A 136 -32.16 -7.15 -2.84
C LYS A 136 -32.55 -5.95 -3.70
N MET A 137 -31.58 -5.39 -4.44
CA MET A 137 -31.83 -4.28 -5.34
C MET A 137 -32.75 -4.69 -6.50
N MET A 138 -32.51 -5.86 -7.10
CA MET A 138 -33.37 -6.39 -8.17
C MET A 138 -34.76 -6.75 -7.68
N ASP A 139 -34.90 -7.35 -6.50
CA ASP A 139 -36.20 -7.63 -5.88
C ASP A 139 -36.98 -6.33 -5.64
N TRP A 140 -36.29 -5.27 -5.20
CA TRP A 140 -36.90 -3.96 -5.03
C TRP A 140 -37.40 -3.38 -6.36
N PHE A 141 -36.60 -3.44 -7.43
CA PHE A 141 -37.05 -2.95 -8.75
C PHE A 141 -38.17 -3.78 -9.37
N ASN A 142 -38.19 -5.09 -9.14
CA ASN A 142 -39.28 -5.97 -9.59
C ASN A 142 -40.59 -5.67 -8.86
N HIS A 143 -40.52 -5.27 -7.59
CA HIS A 143 -41.70 -4.95 -6.79
C HIS A 143 -42.18 -3.50 -6.99
N TYR A 144 -41.24 -2.58 -7.23
CA TYR A 144 -41.49 -1.16 -7.44
C TYR A 144 -40.99 -0.76 -8.82
N ILE A 145 -41.78 -1.09 -9.85
CA ILE A 145 -41.47 -0.73 -11.23
C ILE A 145 -41.46 0.81 -11.31
N PRO A 146 -40.30 1.47 -11.57
CA PRO A 146 -40.20 2.93 -11.49
C PRO A 146 -40.92 3.65 -12.63
N PHE A 147 -41.32 2.91 -13.67
CA PHE A 147 -42.02 3.45 -14.84
C PHE A 147 -43.10 2.45 -15.32
N PRO A 148 -44.32 2.91 -15.64
CA PRO A 148 -45.40 2.05 -16.15
C PRO A 148 -45.09 1.44 -17.52
#